data_AF-A0A4Q5PRI6-F1
#
_entry.id   AF-A0A4Q5PRI6-F1
#
_cell.length_a   1.000
_cell.length_b   1.000
_cell.length_c   1.000
_cell.angle_alpha   90.00
_cell.angle_beta   90.00
_cell.angle_gamma   90.00
#
_symmetry.space_group_name_H-M   'P 1'
#
loop_
_entity.id
_entity.type
_entity.pdbx_description
1 polymer ?
#
loop_
_entity_poly.entity_id
_entity_poly.type
_entity_poly.pdbx_seq_one_letter_code
_entity_poly.pdbx_strand_id
1 'polypeptide(L)'
;MDETACFPAERAILRPGHIKKLPINDFYTTNASIREDGRVIRDMYLLQFKQPENSKYPWEYYKILDTVPGDTAFRPLKDGNCPLVSSAK
;
A
#
# COMPACT_ATOMS: atom_id res chain seq x y z
N MET A 1 -38.02 15.58 -3.42
CA MET A 1 -36.88 16.17 -2.70
C MET A 1 -36.23 15.03 -1.94
N ASP A 2 -35.74 13.99 -2.60
CA ASP A 2 -34.60 13.96 -3.54
C ASP A 2 -33.30 14.38 -2.87
N GLU A 3 -32.74 13.46 -2.08
CA GLU A 3 -31.36 13.54 -1.59
C GLU A 3 -30.54 12.30 -2.00
N THR A 4 -31.15 11.38 -2.75
CA THR A 4 -30.51 10.13 -3.20
C THR A 4 -29.63 10.31 -4.44
N ALA A 5 -29.47 11.55 -4.93
CA ALA A 5 -28.79 11.87 -6.19
C ALA A 5 -27.59 12.83 -6.10
N CYS A 6 -27.04 13.15 -4.91
CA CYS A 6 -26.00 14.19 -4.78
C CYS A 6 -24.54 13.70 -4.80
N PHE A 7 -24.28 12.40 -4.97
CA PHE A 7 -22.92 11.87 -5.01
C PHE A 7 -22.74 11.03 -6.29
N PRO A 8 -22.29 11.65 -7.39
CA PRO A 8 -22.08 10.95 -8.65
C PRO A 8 -21.07 9.81 -8.48
N ALA A 9 -21.15 8.82 -9.37
CA ALA A 9 -20.35 7.59 -9.36
C ALA A 9 -18.82 7.81 -9.24
N GLU A 10 -18.32 9.02 -9.46
CA GLU A 10 -16.93 9.42 -9.21
C GLU A 10 -16.50 9.34 -7.74
N ARG A 11 -17.44 9.36 -6.78
CA ARG A 11 -17.13 9.17 -5.36
C ARG A 11 -17.13 7.71 -4.91
N ALA A 12 -17.35 6.75 -5.82
CA ALA A 12 -17.21 5.33 -5.50
C ALA A 12 -15.79 4.97 -5.03
N ILE A 13 -14.77 5.73 -5.47
CA ILE A 13 -13.38 5.58 -5.06
C ILE A 13 -13.18 5.91 -3.57
N LEU A 14 -14.02 6.73 -2.94
CA LEU A 14 -13.86 7.12 -1.52
C LEU A 14 -14.54 6.15 -0.54
N ARG A 15 -15.21 5.09 -1.04
CA ARG A 15 -15.79 4.07 -0.16
C ARG A 15 -14.74 3.02 0.22
N PRO A 16 -14.51 2.75 1.53
CA PRO A 16 -13.55 1.74 1.98
C PRO A 16 -13.75 0.34 1.36
N GLY A 17 -14.98 -0.03 0.99
CA GLY A 17 -15.28 -1.32 0.35
C GLY A 17 -14.93 -1.41 -1.13
N HIS A 18 -14.78 -0.28 -1.84
CA HIS A 18 -14.46 -0.26 -3.27
C HIS A 18 -12.96 -0.13 -3.52
N ILE A 19 -12.22 0.63 -2.69
CA ILE A 19 -10.76 0.73 -2.79
C ILE A 19 -10.06 -0.61 -2.57
N LYS A 20 -10.63 -1.49 -1.73
CA LYS A 20 -10.06 -2.81 -1.44
C LYS A 20 -10.06 -3.75 -2.65
N LYS A 21 -10.89 -3.49 -3.66
CA LYS A 21 -11.08 -4.36 -4.83
C LYS A 21 -10.24 -3.95 -6.03
N LEU A 22 -9.60 -2.78 -5.97
CA LEU A 22 -8.83 -2.25 -7.07
C LEU A 22 -7.33 -2.46 -6.81
N PRO A 23 -6.56 -2.96 -7.80
CA PRO A 23 -5.12 -2.98 -7.70
C PRO A 23 -4.60 -1.54 -7.69
N ILE A 24 -3.71 -1.23 -6.75
CA ILE A 24 -3.03 0.05 -6.68
C ILE A 24 -1.81 -0.02 -7.59
N ASN A 25 -1.82 0.80 -8.63
CA ASN A 25 -0.70 0.98 -9.54
C ASN A 25 -0.48 2.48 -9.77
N ASP A 26 0.36 3.07 -8.91
CA ASP A 26 0.71 4.49 -8.96
C ASP A 26 2.23 4.68 -9.08
N PHE A 27 2.69 5.95 -9.11
CA PHE A 27 4.10 6.31 -9.28
C PHE A 27 5.01 5.78 -8.15
N TYR A 28 4.45 5.46 -6.99
CA TYR A 28 5.17 5.03 -5.80
C TYR A 28 4.97 3.53 -5.51
N THR A 29 3.83 3.00 -5.92
CA THR A 29 3.34 1.69 -5.55
C THR A 29 2.91 0.92 -6.80
N THR A 30 3.74 -0.04 -7.21
CA THR A 30 3.46 -0.91 -8.35
C THR A 30 2.75 -2.19 -7.88
N ASN A 31 1.62 -2.53 -8.50
CA ASN A 31 0.88 -3.78 -8.30
C ASN A 31 0.56 -4.13 -6.84
N ALA A 32 0.24 -3.14 -6.01
CA ALA A 32 -0.14 -3.41 -4.64
C ALA A 32 -1.64 -3.73 -4.50
N SER A 33 -1.97 -4.49 -3.46
CA SER A 33 -3.35 -4.80 -3.09
C SER A 33 -3.63 -4.39 -1.66
N ILE A 34 -4.88 -4.08 -1.34
CA ILE A 34 -5.30 -3.78 0.03
C ILE A 34 -5.85 -5.06 0.65
N ARG A 35 -5.18 -5.55 1.69
CA ARG A 35 -5.61 -6.73 2.46
C ARG A 35 -6.82 -6.38 3.35
N GLU A 36 -7.52 -7.40 3.85
CA GLU A 36 -8.76 -7.26 4.60
C GLU A 36 -8.65 -6.34 5.83
N ASP A 37 -7.46 -6.34 6.47
CA ASP A 37 -7.07 -5.46 7.58
C ASP A 37 -6.89 -3.98 7.17
N GLY A 38 -7.04 -3.67 5.88
CA GLY A 38 -6.81 -2.34 5.31
C GLY A 38 -5.35 -2.04 5.01
N ARG A 39 -4.44 -3.03 5.14
CA ARG A 39 -3.02 -2.83 4.87
C ARG A 39 -2.71 -2.96 3.39
N VAL A 40 -1.97 -2.01 2.84
CA VAL A 40 -1.45 -2.09 1.47
C VAL A 40 -0.27 -3.06 1.44
N ILE A 41 -0.46 -4.19 0.75
CA ILE A 41 0.56 -5.18 0.47
C ILE A 41 1.25 -4.76 -0.82
N ARG A 42 2.50 -4.31 -0.68
CA ARG A 42 3.41 -3.94 -1.78
C ARG A 42 4.80 -4.48 -1.51
N ASP A 43 5.60 -4.61 -2.55
CA ASP A 43 6.99 -5.02 -2.39
C ASP A 43 7.80 -3.94 -1.65
N MET A 44 8.67 -4.40 -0.76
CA MET A 44 9.60 -3.54 -0.01
C MET A 44 10.99 -3.61 -0.63
N TYR A 45 11.72 -2.49 -0.63
CA TYR A 45 13.10 -2.47 -1.09
C TYR A 45 14.06 -2.47 0.10
N LEU A 46 15.08 -3.32 0.05
CA LEU A 46 16.22 -3.25 0.94
C LEU A 46 17.20 -2.21 0.40
N LEU A 47 17.39 -1.14 1.16
CA LEU A 47 18.22 0.00 0.76
C LEU A 47 19.51 0.03 1.59
N GLN A 48 20.62 0.30 0.93
CA GLN A 48 21.91 0.58 1.58
C GLN A 48 22.33 2.02 1.30
N PHE A 49 22.85 2.68 2.33
CA PHE A 49 23.42 4.01 2.22
C PHE A 49 24.70 3.97 1.39
N LYS A 50 24.80 4.84 0.39
CA LYS A 50 26.01 5.00 -0.44
C LYS A 50 27.08 5.75 0.34
N GLN A 51 28.34 5.46 0.04
CA GLN A 51 29.45 6.29 0.51
C GLN A 51 29.40 7.68 -0.15
N PRO A 52 29.91 8.75 0.50
CA PRO A 52 29.85 10.11 -0.02
C PRO A 52 30.42 10.26 -1.44
N GLU A 53 31.46 9.50 -1.78
CA GLU A 53 32.13 9.53 -3.08
C GLU A 53 31.25 8.97 -4.21
N ASN A 54 30.20 8.20 -3.87
CA ASN A 54 29.30 7.55 -4.81
C ASN A 54 27.95 8.29 -4.98
N SER A 55 27.72 9.40 -4.27
CA SER A 55 26.51 10.23 -4.42
C SER A 55 26.78 11.35 -5.43
N LYS A 56 26.34 11.18 -6.68
CA LYS A 56 26.66 12.12 -7.77
C LYS A 56 25.71 13.32 -7.82
N TYR A 57 24.49 13.15 -7.34
CA TYR A 57 23.45 14.17 -7.39
C TYR A 57 22.74 14.31 -6.04
N PRO A 58 22.16 15.48 -5.75
CA PRO A 58 21.26 15.64 -4.61
C PRO A 58 20.18 14.54 -4.65
N TRP A 59 19.86 13.97 -3.48
CA TRP A 59 18.84 12.93 -3.27
C TRP A 59 19.21 11.51 -3.74
N GLU A 60 20.45 11.28 -4.21
CA GLU A 60 20.93 9.97 -4.66
C GLU A 60 21.67 9.18 -3.56
N TYR A 61 21.03 9.01 -2.39
CA TYR A 61 21.73 8.44 -1.22
C TYR A 61 21.68 6.92 -1.12
N TYR A 62 20.76 6.27 -1.81
CA TYR A 62 20.46 4.86 -1.59
C TYR A 62 20.82 4.01 -2.81
N LYS A 63 21.30 2.81 -2.53
CA LYS A 63 21.37 1.71 -3.49
C LYS A 63 20.32 0.67 -3.10
N ILE A 64 19.53 0.22 -4.08
CA ILE A 64 18.64 -0.93 -3.89
C ILE A 64 19.52 -2.19 -3.93
N LEU A 65 19.51 -2.96 -2.85
CA LEU A 65 20.22 -4.23 -2.74
C LEU A 65 19.33 -5.39 -3.16
N ASP A 66 18.08 -5.38 -2.70
CA ASP A 66 17.13 -6.45 -2.95
C ASP A 66 15.69 -5.94 -2.87
N THR A 67 14.77 -6.71 -3.43
CA THR A 67 13.32 -6.47 -3.38
C THR A 67 12.66 -7.62 -2.64
N VAL A 68 12.06 -7.31 -1.48
CA VAL A 68 11.35 -8.27 -0.65
C VAL A 68 9.89 -8.33 -1.11
N PRO A 69 9.39 -9.51 -1.54
CA PRO A 69 8.00 -9.67 -1.95
C PRO A 69 7.03 -9.29 -0.82
N GLY A 70 5.95 -8.58 -1.15
CA GLY A 70 4.94 -8.12 -0.20
C GLY A 70 4.41 -9.23 0.72
N ASP A 71 4.24 -10.44 0.21
CA ASP A 71 3.75 -11.60 0.99
C ASP A 71 4.63 -11.95 2.18
N THR A 72 5.94 -11.67 2.08
CA THR A 72 6.93 -11.94 3.12
C THR A 72 7.31 -10.69 3.93
N ALA A 73 7.16 -9.51 3.32
CA ALA A 73 7.50 -8.24 3.95
C ALA A 73 6.55 -7.87 5.10
N PHE A 74 5.31 -8.35 5.07
CA PHE A 74 4.31 -8.05 6.08
C PHE A 74 4.02 -9.23 7.00
N ARG A 75 3.68 -8.91 8.25
CA ARG A 75 3.25 -9.92 9.22
C ARG A 75 2.01 -10.68 8.70
N PRO A 76 1.93 -12.00 8.95
CA PRO A 76 0.74 -12.78 8.64
C PRO A 76 -0.51 -12.18 9.29
N LEU A 77 -1.65 -12.31 8.62
CA LEU A 77 -2.92 -11.74 9.08
C LEU A 77 -3.31 -12.25 10.47
N LYS A 78 -3.04 -13.54 10.73
CA LYS A 78 -3.27 -14.23 12.02
C LYS A 78 -2.54 -13.58 13.20
N ASP A 79 -1.38 -12.96 12.97
CA ASP A 79 -0.54 -12.38 14.01
C ASP A 79 -0.77 -10.87 14.16
N GLY A 80 -1.69 -10.30 13.36
CA GLY A 80 -1.96 -8.86 13.30
C GLY A 80 -2.92 -8.34 14.36
N ASN A 81 -3.68 -9.23 15.04
CA ASN A 81 -4.71 -8.91 16.04
C ASN A 81 -5.60 -7.69 15.68
N CYS A 82 -5.94 -7.56 14.40
CA CYS A 82 -6.66 -6.37 13.89
C CYS A 82 -8.15 -6.49 14.22
N PRO A 83 -8.75 -5.52 14.96
CA PRO A 83 -10.17 -5.55 15.27
C PRO A 83 -11.06 -5.54 14.02
N LEU A 84 -10.62 -4.95 12.90
CA LEU A 84 -11.41 -4.90 11.67
C LEU A 84 -11.58 -6.27 10.99
N VAL A 85 -10.75 -7.25 11.36
CA VAL A 85 -10.83 -8.63 10.86
C VAL A 85 -11.60 -9.51 11.85
N SER A 86 -11.55 -9.21 13.15
CA SER A 86 -12.26 -9.96 14.20
C SER A 86 -13.66 -9.44 14.54
N SER A 87 -13.98 -8.19 14.20
CA SER A 87 -15.23 -7.50 14.60
C SER A 87 -16.28 -7.46 13.48
N ALA A 88 -16.07 -8.16 12.37
CA ALA A 88 -17.14 -8.44 11.41
C ALA A 88 -17.97 -9.61 11.95
N LYS A 89 -18.78 -9.34 12.97
CA LYS A 89 -19.86 -10.23 13.41
C LYS A 89 -21.12 -9.41 13.62
#